data_AF-A0A699ZZP8-F1
#
_entry.id   AF-A0A699ZZP8-F1
#
_cell.length_a   1.000
_cell.length_b   1.000
_cell.length_c   1.000
_cell.angle_alpha   90.00
_cell.angle_beta   90.00
_cell.angle_gamma   90.00
#
_symmetry.space_group_name_H-M   'P 1'
#
loop_
_entity.id
_entity.type
_entity.pdbx_description
1 polymer ?
#
loop_
_entity_poly.entity_id
_entity_poly.type
_entity_poly.pdbx_seq_one_letter_code
_entity_poly.pdbx_strand_id
1 'polypeptide(L)'
;MEQIISCKDDIAQQYLFQVFPDSFHLGTLDSLLGALPEMQPGVKVHSVMASLMDRLARYAAADPWAMTRLTEMRAFERFRDAIGRIISAQASMAPADAVEMYVALMNFTGSVHPNLVTNVNQVLAAAHAALAPRGLAGDSRAERALVALLTLPITKYDVVTGLGLSEYPLLMGLLRQRTHKELASRIVHSVLDAGTRITSTEKVAMMFRFIAPLVHDGPLDGSPPSAPTSSIDDLDDE
;
A
#
# COMPACT_ATOMS: atom_id res chain seq x y z
N MET A 1 19.34 -20.95 -9.83
CA MET A 1 18.81 -19.60 -10.14
C MET A 1 19.44 -18.97 -11.36
N GLU A 2 20.73 -19.22 -11.66
CA GLU A 2 21.34 -18.77 -12.92
C GLU A 2 20.54 -19.17 -14.17
N GLN A 3 19.99 -20.38 -14.23
CA GLN A 3 19.14 -20.79 -15.35
C GLN A 3 17.79 -20.06 -15.43
N ILE A 4 17.25 -19.53 -14.32
CA ILE A 4 16.00 -18.75 -14.31
C ILE A 4 16.26 -17.33 -14.82
N ILE A 5 17.37 -16.73 -14.38
CA ILE A 5 17.82 -15.40 -14.81
C ILE A 5 18.34 -15.43 -16.26
N SER A 6 18.94 -16.54 -16.68
CA SER A 6 19.45 -16.78 -18.04
C SER A 6 18.34 -17.16 -19.04
N CYS A 7 17.19 -17.66 -18.56
CA CYS A 7 16.05 -17.96 -19.41
C CYS A 7 15.38 -16.64 -19.85
N LYS A 8 15.52 -16.25 -21.12
CA LYS A 8 14.96 -15.01 -21.68
C LYS A 8 13.46 -15.10 -22.03
N ASP A 9 12.73 -16.00 -21.38
CA ASP A 9 11.31 -16.27 -21.66
C ASP A 9 10.45 -15.90 -20.45
N ASP A 10 9.65 -14.86 -20.63
CA ASP A 10 8.78 -14.25 -19.61
C ASP A 10 7.75 -15.25 -19.05
N ILE A 11 7.26 -16.17 -19.89
CA ILE A 11 6.27 -17.19 -19.52
C ILE A 11 6.95 -18.31 -18.75
N ALA A 12 8.13 -18.74 -19.19
CA ALA A 12 8.90 -19.78 -18.50
C ALA A 12 9.31 -19.32 -17.08
N GLN A 13 9.73 -18.07 -16.91
CA GLN A 13 10.08 -17.52 -15.59
C GLN A 13 8.86 -17.47 -14.65
N GLN A 14 7.68 -17.06 -15.13
CA GLN A 14 6.47 -17.03 -14.32
C GLN A 14 5.95 -18.44 -13.98
N TYR A 15 6.07 -19.38 -14.92
CA TYR A 15 5.66 -20.78 -14.73
C TYR A 15 6.53 -21.52 -13.71
N LEU A 16 7.85 -21.27 -13.71
CA LEU A 16 8.78 -21.91 -12.76
C LEU A 16 8.47 -21.60 -11.29
N PHE A 17 7.90 -20.43 -11.00
CA PHE A 17 7.43 -20.12 -9.65
C PHE A 17 6.18 -20.90 -9.24
N GLN A 18 5.42 -21.49 -10.17
CA GLN A 18 4.16 -22.18 -9.88
C GLN A 18 4.32 -23.70 -9.75
N VAL A 19 5.37 -24.30 -10.31
CA VAL A 19 5.55 -25.77 -10.31
C VAL A 19 6.23 -26.35 -9.07
N PHE A 20 6.92 -25.54 -8.26
CA PHE A 20 7.57 -26.04 -7.04
C PHE A 20 6.65 -25.99 -5.82
N PRO A 21 6.78 -26.93 -4.87
CA PRO A 21 5.98 -26.94 -3.64
C PRO A 21 6.32 -25.78 -2.71
N ASP A 22 5.39 -25.39 -1.85
CA ASP A 22 5.56 -24.24 -0.93
C ASP A 22 6.74 -24.43 0.05
N SER A 23 7.01 -25.68 0.47
CA SER A 23 8.16 -26.02 1.31
C SER A 23 9.50 -25.73 0.63
N PHE A 24 9.60 -25.89 -0.69
CA PHE A 24 10.78 -25.52 -1.46
C PHE A 24 10.96 -24.01 -1.49
N HIS A 25 9.90 -23.26 -1.79
CA HIS A 25 9.94 -21.80 -1.79
C HIS A 25 10.33 -21.22 -0.43
N LEU A 26 9.85 -21.81 0.65
CA LEU A 26 10.22 -21.43 2.01
C LEU A 26 11.71 -21.71 2.28
N GLY A 27 12.22 -22.87 1.84
CA GLY A 27 13.63 -23.23 1.96
C GLY A 27 14.58 -22.37 1.13
N THR A 28 14.12 -21.82 0.00
CA THR A 28 14.93 -21.00 -0.92
C THR A 28 14.52 -19.52 -0.95
N LEU A 29 13.79 -19.04 0.06
CA LEU A 29 13.17 -17.71 0.02
C LEU A 29 14.19 -16.60 -0.28
N ASP A 30 15.34 -16.61 0.40
CA ASP A 30 16.38 -15.59 0.23
C ASP A 30 16.95 -15.56 -1.18
N SER A 31 17.15 -16.75 -1.76
CA SER A 31 17.57 -16.89 -3.14
C SER A 31 16.53 -16.27 -4.07
N LEU A 32 15.26 -16.66 -3.92
CA LEU A 32 14.17 -16.15 -4.75
C LEU A 32 14.06 -14.61 -4.66
N LEU A 33 14.04 -14.06 -3.45
CA LEU A 33 14.00 -12.61 -3.21
C LEU A 33 15.27 -11.88 -3.68
N GLY A 34 16.39 -12.59 -3.80
CA GLY A 34 17.63 -12.09 -4.40
C GLY A 34 17.52 -11.95 -5.91
N ALA A 35 16.83 -12.86 -6.59
CA ALA A 35 16.71 -12.89 -8.05
C ALA A 35 15.63 -11.97 -8.63
N LEU A 36 14.55 -11.66 -7.87
CA LEU A 36 13.44 -10.84 -8.38
C LEU A 36 13.87 -9.46 -8.93
N PRO A 37 14.81 -8.71 -8.31
CA PRO A 37 15.29 -7.44 -8.88
C PRO A 37 16.04 -7.58 -10.21
N GLU A 38 16.61 -8.75 -10.50
CA GLU A 38 17.41 -9.04 -11.70
C GLU A 38 16.58 -9.57 -12.88
N MET A 39 15.27 -9.75 -12.68
CA MET A 39 14.38 -10.24 -13.74
C MET A 39 14.25 -9.22 -14.88
N GLN A 40 13.99 -9.74 -16.08
CA GLN A 40 13.86 -8.91 -17.28
C GLN A 40 12.66 -7.95 -17.15
N PRO A 41 12.72 -6.75 -17.75
CA PRO A 41 11.65 -5.74 -17.64
C PRO A 41 10.25 -6.20 -18.11
N GLY A 42 10.17 -7.22 -18.99
CA GLY A 42 8.91 -7.79 -19.46
C GLY A 42 8.18 -8.66 -18.42
N VAL A 43 8.88 -9.07 -17.37
CA VAL A 43 8.33 -9.94 -16.33
C VAL A 43 7.48 -9.14 -15.37
N LYS A 44 6.28 -9.63 -15.08
CA LYS A 44 5.37 -9.06 -14.08
C LYS A 44 5.85 -9.39 -12.67
N VAL A 45 6.97 -8.81 -12.23
CA VAL A 45 7.61 -9.11 -10.94
C VAL A 45 6.67 -8.84 -9.77
N HIS A 46 5.81 -7.81 -9.84
CA HIS A 46 4.79 -7.55 -8.82
C HIS A 46 3.85 -8.75 -8.64
N SER A 47 3.44 -9.39 -9.73
CA SER A 47 2.54 -10.54 -9.72
C SER A 47 3.22 -11.79 -9.16
N VAL A 48 4.50 -12.02 -9.51
CA VAL A 48 5.31 -13.11 -8.94
C VAL A 48 5.47 -12.93 -7.43
N MET A 49 5.84 -11.71 -6.99
CA MET A 49 5.99 -11.38 -5.58
C MET A 49 4.69 -11.55 -4.79
N ALA A 50 3.57 -11.03 -5.32
CA ALA A 50 2.25 -11.18 -4.70
C ALA A 50 1.83 -12.65 -4.60
N SER A 51 2.04 -13.43 -5.66
CA SER A 51 1.71 -14.87 -5.68
C SER A 51 2.54 -15.66 -4.67
N LEU A 52 3.84 -15.36 -4.54
CA LEU A 52 4.71 -16.00 -3.57
C LEU A 52 4.24 -15.73 -2.13
N MET A 53 3.93 -14.47 -1.81
CA MET A 53 3.42 -14.09 -0.49
C MET A 53 2.08 -14.76 -0.17
N ASP A 54 1.13 -14.77 -1.11
CA ASP A 54 -0.17 -15.42 -0.93
C ASP A 54 -0.03 -16.94 -0.70
N ARG A 55 0.82 -17.61 -1.48
CA ARG A 55 1.10 -19.04 -1.31
C ARG A 55 1.71 -19.36 0.04
N LEU A 56 2.73 -18.61 0.46
CA LEU A 56 3.36 -18.86 1.76
C LEU A 56 2.43 -18.52 2.93
N ALA A 57 1.58 -17.50 2.80
CA ALA A 57 0.55 -17.21 3.79
C ALA A 57 -0.46 -18.37 3.92
N ARG A 58 -0.93 -18.91 2.79
CA ARG A 58 -1.81 -20.10 2.77
C ARG A 58 -1.13 -21.34 3.34
N TYR A 59 0.14 -21.56 3.00
CA TYR A 59 0.90 -22.68 3.53
C TYR A 59 1.08 -22.58 5.05
N ALA A 60 1.38 -21.38 5.57
CA ALA A 60 1.47 -21.10 7.00
C ALA A 60 0.13 -21.29 7.74
N ALA A 61 -0.99 -20.99 7.10
CA ALA A 61 -2.32 -21.22 7.65
C ALA A 61 -2.67 -22.72 7.73
N ALA A 62 -2.13 -23.54 6.83
CA ALA A 62 -2.37 -24.98 6.78
C ALA A 62 -1.39 -25.79 7.64
N ASP A 63 -0.16 -25.31 7.82
CA ASP A 63 0.93 -26.04 8.49
C ASP A 63 1.61 -25.18 9.56
N PRO A 64 1.48 -25.52 10.86
CA PRO A 64 2.14 -24.81 11.96
C PRO A 64 3.67 -24.76 11.82
N TRP A 65 4.30 -25.78 11.23
CA TRP A 65 5.75 -25.77 11.01
C TRP A 65 6.15 -24.64 10.06
N ALA A 66 5.37 -24.44 8.98
CA ALA A 66 5.60 -23.35 8.04
C ALA A 66 5.42 -21.97 8.69
N MET A 67 4.41 -21.82 9.55
CA MET A 67 4.20 -20.61 10.35
C MET A 67 5.42 -20.29 11.22
N THR A 68 5.87 -21.25 12.04
CA THR A 68 7.05 -21.10 12.89
C THR A 68 8.27 -20.70 12.06
N ARG A 69 8.48 -21.38 10.93
CA ARG A 69 9.64 -21.13 10.08
C ARG A 69 9.64 -19.72 9.47
N LEU A 70 8.49 -19.22 9.01
CA LEU A 70 8.34 -17.86 8.49
C LEU A 70 8.62 -16.79 9.55
N THR A 71 8.20 -17.03 10.79
CA THR A 71 8.48 -16.13 11.92
C THR A 71 9.96 -16.15 12.29
N GLU A 72 10.57 -17.34 12.45
CA GLU A 72 11.99 -17.49 12.79
C GLU A 72 12.91 -16.81 11.77
N MET A 73 12.59 -16.98 10.48
CA MET A 73 13.39 -16.40 9.41
C MET A 73 13.08 -14.92 9.18
N ARG A 74 12.13 -14.31 9.91
CA ARG A 74 11.74 -12.90 9.73
C ARG A 74 11.29 -12.59 8.31
N ALA A 75 10.39 -13.43 7.78
CA ALA A 75 9.93 -13.36 6.40
C ALA A 75 9.31 -12.00 6.04
N PHE A 76 8.61 -11.38 6.98
CA PHE A 76 8.01 -10.05 6.80
C PHE A 76 9.05 -8.99 6.39
N GLU A 77 10.13 -8.86 7.16
CA GLU A 77 11.19 -7.90 6.89
C GLU A 77 11.89 -8.20 5.58
N ARG A 78 12.14 -9.48 5.29
CA ARG A 78 12.75 -9.91 4.01
C ARG A 78 11.88 -9.54 2.82
N PHE A 79 10.57 -9.75 2.88
CA PHE A 79 9.65 -9.33 1.82
C PHE A 79 9.61 -7.81 1.68
N ARG A 80 9.47 -7.08 2.78
CA ARG A 80 9.48 -5.61 2.78
C ARG A 80 10.74 -5.05 2.09
N ASP A 81 11.90 -5.55 2.49
CA ASP A 81 13.19 -5.09 1.99
C ASP A 81 13.39 -5.51 0.52
N ALA A 82 12.90 -6.70 0.14
CA ALA A 82 12.91 -7.14 -1.25
C ALA A 82 12.03 -6.28 -2.16
N ILE A 83 10.83 -5.87 -1.72
CA ILE A 83 9.97 -4.94 -2.47
C ILE A 83 10.71 -3.62 -2.73
N GLY A 84 11.37 -3.06 -1.70
CA GLY A 84 12.17 -1.85 -1.85
C GLY A 84 13.31 -2.01 -2.88
N ARG A 85 14.01 -3.15 -2.85
CA ARG A 85 15.05 -3.48 -3.85
C ARG A 85 14.49 -3.61 -5.27
N ILE A 86 13.34 -4.27 -5.43
CA ILE A 86 12.68 -4.44 -6.73
C ILE A 86 12.28 -3.08 -7.33
N ILE A 87 11.61 -2.23 -6.54
CA ILE A 87 11.17 -0.90 -7.00
C ILE A 87 12.38 -0.04 -7.38
N SER A 88 13.49 -0.15 -6.63
CA SER A 88 14.73 0.58 -6.91
C SER A 88 15.42 0.09 -8.19
N ALA A 89 15.42 -1.23 -8.43
CA ALA A 89 16.04 -1.83 -9.61
C ALA A 89 15.20 -1.63 -10.89
N GLN A 90 13.88 -1.60 -10.77
CA GLN A 90 12.96 -1.48 -11.90
C GLN A 90 12.46 -0.05 -12.08
N ALA A 91 13.31 0.82 -12.62
CA ALA A 91 13.00 2.24 -12.82
C ALA A 91 11.69 2.48 -13.60
N SER A 92 11.36 1.63 -14.57
CA SER A 92 10.15 1.70 -15.41
C SER A 92 8.90 1.09 -14.78
N MET A 93 8.95 0.61 -13.53
CA MET A 93 7.80 0.02 -12.86
C MET A 93 6.65 1.03 -12.70
N ALA A 94 5.44 0.59 -13.03
CA ALA A 94 4.23 1.37 -12.84
C ALA A 94 3.93 1.58 -11.34
N PRO A 95 3.45 2.77 -10.91
CA PRO A 95 3.08 2.99 -9.51
C PRO A 95 2.07 1.98 -8.98
N ALA A 96 1.11 1.55 -9.81
CA ALA A 96 0.13 0.52 -9.44
C ALA A 96 0.78 -0.81 -9.02
N ASP A 97 1.76 -1.27 -9.81
CA ASP A 97 2.46 -2.53 -9.54
C ASP A 97 3.25 -2.47 -8.23
N ALA A 98 3.85 -1.31 -7.92
CA ALA A 98 4.52 -1.07 -6.64
C ALA A 98 3.54 -1.13 -5.46
N VAL A 99 2.39 -0.45 -5.57
CA VAL A 99 1.36 -0.45 -4.52
C VAL A 99 0.79 -1.86 -4.31
N GLU A 100 0.55 -2.61 -5.38
CA GLU A 100 0.02 -3.98 -5.31
C GLU A 100 0.95 -4.94 -4.55
N MET A 101 2.27 -4.78 -4.67
CA MET A 101 3.21 -5.53 -3.84
C MET A 101 3.04 -5.21 -2.34
N TYR A 102 2.82 -3.94 -1.98
CA TYR A 102 2.56 -3.57 -0.59
C TYR A 102 1.20 -4.05 -0.08
N VAL A 103 0.17 -4.09 -0.94
CA VAL A 103 -1.13 -4.72 -0.62
C VAL A 103 -0.93 -6.21 -0.31
N ALA A 104 -0.18 -6.93 -1.14
CA ALA A 104 0.14 -8.32 -0.89
C ALA A 104 0.94 -8.52 0.41
N LEU A 105 1.90 -7.63 0.71
CA LEU A 105 2.64 -7.66 1.97
C LEU A 105 1.74 -7.40 3.18
N MET A 106 0.78 -6.48 3.07
CA MET A 106 -0.20 -6.23 4.14
C MET A 106 -1.04 -7.48 4.43
N ASN A 107 -1.53 -8.16 3.39
CA ASN A 107 -2.31 -9.41 3.54
C ASN A 107 -1.48 -10.56 4.12
N PHE A 108 -0.24 -10.73 3.64
CA PHE A 108 0.71 -11.69 4.20
C PHE A 108 0.96 -11.42 5.69
N THR A 109 1.23 -10.16 6.03
CA THR A 109 1.44 -9.71 7.41
C THR A 109 0.22 -9.99 8.27
N GLY A 110 -0.97 -9.74 7.73
CA GLY A 110 -2.22 -10.02 8.42
C GLY A 110 -2.44 -11.51 8.71
N SER A 111 -1.92 -12.39 7.84
CA SER A 111 -2.07 -13.84 7.98
C SER A 111 -1.03 -14.44 8.93
N VAL A 112 0.22 -13.97 8.86
CA VAL A 112 1.35 -14.52 9.62
C VAL A 112 1.54 -13.82 10.98
N HIS A 113 1.22 -12.53 11.08
CA HIS A 113 1.40 -11.71 12.29
C HIS A 113 0.15 -10.88 12.61
N PRO A 114 -0.99 -11.51 12.94
CA PRO A 114 -2.30 -10.84 13.02
C PRO A 114 -2.36 -9.71 14.07
N ASN A 115 -1.57 -9.79 15.14
CA ASN A 115 -1.64 -8.86 16.27
C ASN A 115 -0.56 -7.77 16.27
N LEU A 116 0.25 -7.66 15.20
CA LEU A 116 1.42 -6.77 15.20
C LEU A 116 1.15 -5.48 14.41
N VAL A 117 0.46 -4.54 15.04
CA VAL A 117 0.17 -3.18 14.49
C VAL A 117 1.44 -2.47 14.03
N THR A 118 2.57 -2.73 14.70
CA THR A 118 3.89 -2.22 14.30
C THR A 118 4.25 -2.62 12.86
N ASN A 119 3.98 -3.86 12.45
CA ASN A 119 4.27 -4.31 11.09
C ASN A 119 3.37 -3.62 10.08
N VAL A 120 2.09 -3.43 10.41
CA VAL A 120 1.14 -2.68 9.56
C VAL A 120 1.67 -1.27 9.31
N ASN A 121 2.09 -0.55 10.35
CA ASN A 121 2.67 0.78 10.19
C ASN A 121 3.96 0.75 9.36
N GLN A 122 4.79 -0.29 9.52
CA GLN A 122 6.00 -0.46 8.70
C GLN A 122 5.70 -0.71 7.22
N VAL A 123 4.62 -1.44 6.89
CA VAL A 123 4.18 -1.59 5.49
C VAL A 123 3.76 -0.24 4.92
N LEU A 124 2.96 0.53 5.66
CA LEU A 124 2.54 1.87 5.23
C LEU A 124 3.72 2.81 5.07
N ALA A 125 4.69 2.79 6.00
CA ALA A 125 5.91 3.59 5.93
C ALA A 125 6.75 3.24 4.70
N ALA A 126 6.93 1.95 4.43
CA ALA A 126 7.68 1.49 3.27
C ALA A 126 6.97 1.87 1.96
N ALA A 127 5.64 1.75 1.91
CA ALA A 127 4.85 2.18 0.76
C ALA A 127 4.97 3.70 0.54
N HIS A 128 4.87 4.50 1.60
CA HIS A 128 5.00 5.95 1.52
C HIS A 128 6.40 6.35 1.03
N ALA A 129 7.46 5.77 1.59
CA ALA A 129 8.83 6.02 1.16
C ALA A 129 9.08 5.68 -0.32
N ALA A 130 8.47 4.59 -0.83
CA ALA A 130 8.60 4.19 -2.22
C ALA A 130 7.78 5.05 -3.20
N LEU A 131 6.61 5.54 -2.76
CA LEU A 131 5.65 6.22 -3.64
C LEU A 131 5.77 7.74 -3.60
N ALA A 132 6.10 8.35 -2.46
CA ALA A 132 6.17 9.81 -2.33
C ALA A 132 7.09 10.49 -3.35
N PRO A 133 8.30 9.97 -3.66
CA PRO A 133 9.18 10.61 -4.66
C PRO A 133 8.65 10.51 -6.09
N ARG A 134 7.85 9.47 -6.40
CA ARG A 134 7.36 9.17 -7.75
C ARG A 134 5.97 9.74 -8.00
N GLY A 135 5.19 9.92 -6.92
CA GLY A 135 3.76 10.15 -6.96
C GLY A 135 2.99 8.98 -7.58
N LEU A 136 1.67 9.15 -7.69
CA LEU A 136 0.80 8.20 -8.39
C LEU A 136 0.59 8.58 -9.86
N ALA A 137 1.10 9.74 -10.30
CA ALA A 137 0.99 10.26 -11.67
C ALA A 137 -0.43 10.22 -12.26
N GLY A 138 -1.46 10.24 -11.41
CA GLY A 138 -2.84 10.15 -11.85
C GLY A 138 -3.30 8.78 -12.35
N ASP A 139 -2.53 7.73 -12.08
CA ASP A 139 -2.86 6.34 -12.39
C ASP A 139 -4.03 5.86 -11.50
N SER A 140 -5.20 5.70 -12.13
CA SER A 140 -6.41 5.22 -11.47
C SER A 140 -6.30 3.79 -10.92
N ARG A 141 -5.40 2.94 -11.46
CA ARG A 141 -5.12 1.62 -10.90
C ARG A 141 -4.31 1.76 -9.62
N ALA A 142 -3.30 2.64 -9.62
CA ALA A 142 -2.49 2.92 -8.43
C ALA A 142 -3.31 3.54 -7.30
N GLU A 143 -4.19 4.49 -7.62
CA GLU A 143 -5.13 5.07 -6.64
C GLU A 143 -6.04 4.01 -6.02
N ARG A 144 -6.65 3.14 -6.84
CA ARG A 144 -7.50 2.04 -6.33
C ARG A 144 -6.72 1.06 -5.46
N ALA A 145 -5.50 0.69 -5.87
CA ALA A 145 -4.64 -0.18 -5.08
C ALA A 145 -4.25 0.48 -3.75
N LEU A 146 -4.01 1.80 -3.74
CA LEU A 146 -3.66 2.52 -2.52
C LEU A 146 -4.85 2.63 -1.58
N VAL A 147 -6.05 2.89 -2.11
CA VAL A 147 -7.30 2.82 -1.34
C VAL A 147 -7.47 1.43 -0.71
N ALA A 148 -7.20 0.36 -1.46
CA ALA A 148 -7.25 -1.00 -0.91
C ALA A 148 -6.24 -1.20 0.22
N LEU A 149 -5.00 -0.74 0.04
CA LEU A 149 -3.95 -0.79 1.07
C LEU A 149 -4.37 -0.09 2.37
N LEU A 150 -4.98 1.09 2.26
CA LEU A 150 -5.43 1.90 3.39
C LEU A 150 -6.71 1.33 4.04
N THR A 151 -7.55 0.66 3.28
CA THR A 151 -8.78 0.06 3.82
C THR A 151 -8.48 -1.17 4.69
N LEU A 152 -7.43 -1.93 4.37
CA LEU A 152 -7.08 -3.18 5.07
C LEU A 152 -6.91 -3.00 6.59
N PRO A 153 -6.08 -2.05 7.10
CA PRO A 153 -5.96 -1.81 8.55
C PRO A 153 -7.28 -1.44 9.23
N ILE A 154 -8.10 -0.61 8.58
CA ILE A 154 -9.35 -0.09 9.17
C ILE A 154 -10.42 -1.17 9.29
N THR A 155 -10.44 -2.11 8.34
CA THR A 155 -11.37 -3.26 8.40
C THR A 155 -10.93 -4.32 9.42
N LYS A 156 -9.62 -4.42 9.69
CA LYS A 156 -9.08 -5.47 10.56
C LYS A 156 -8.95 -5.04 12.03
N TYR A 157 -8.54 -3.81 12.27
CA TYR A 157 -8.41 -3.23 13.61
C TYR A 157 -9.59 -2.31 13.88
N ASP A 158 -9.81 -1.95 15.15
CA ASP A 158 -10.74 -0.87 15.43
C ASP A 158 -10.29 0.39 14.68
N VAL A 159 -11.25 1.16 14.16
CA VAL A 159 -10.95 2.30 13.27
C VAL A 159 -10.01 3.29 13.95
N VAL A 160 -10.10 3.42 15.27
CA VAL A 160 -9.24 4.29 16.04
C VAL A 160 -7.78 3.85 16.02
N THR A 161 -7.50 2.55 16.14
CA THR A 161 -6.14 1.99 15.99
C THR A 161 -5.64 2.15 14.56
N GLY A 162 -6.49 1.91 13.55
CA GLY A 162 -6.13 2.12 12.14
C GLY A 162 -5.81 3.58 11.80
N LEU A 163 -6.61 4.52 12.29
CA LEU A 163 -6.41 5.96 12.09
C LEU A 163 -5.26 6.54 12.93
N GLY A 164 -4.86 5.85 14.00
CA GLY A 164 -3.70 6.20 14.82
C GLY A 164 -2.34 5.89 14.16
N LEU A 165 -2.34 5.26 12.98
CA LEU A 165 -1.13 4.97 12.22
C LEU A 165 -0.55 6.26 11.63
N SER A 166 0.70 6.58 11.98
CA SER A 166 1.36 7.84 11.61
C SER A 166 1.47 8.08 10.11
N GLU A 167 1.59 7.00 9.33
CA GLU A 167 1.78 7.04 7.88
C GLU A 167 0.47 7.17 7.10
N TYR A 168 -0.65 6.92 7.77
CA TYR A 168 -1.96 6.88 7.11
C TYR A 168 -2.35 8.23 6.48
N PRO A 169 -2.21 9.39 7.16
CA PRO A 169 -2.50 10.69 6.56
C PRO A 169 -1.55 11.05 5.40
N LEU A 170 -0.29 10.59 5.46
CA LEU A 170 0.72 10.88 4.46
C LEU A 170 0.40 10.18 3.13
N LEU A 171 0.01 8.89 3.22
CA LEU A 171 -0.44 8.13 2.06
C LEU A 171 -1.76 8.65 1.49
N MET A 172 -2.70 9.08 2.33
CA MET A 172 -3.94 9.72 1.86
C MET A 172 -3.66 11.00 1.06
N GLY A 173 -2.63 11.76 1.43
CA GLY A 173 -2.18 12.95 0.71
C GLY A 173 -1.69 12.68 -0.72
N LEU A 174 -1.40 11.43 -1.08
CA LEU A 174 -1.03 11.04 -2.44
C LEU A 174 -2.25 10.84 -3.36
N LEU A 175 -3.46 10.71 -2.79
CA LEU A 175 -4.69 10.50 -3.55
C LEU A 175 -5.21 11.81 -4.15
N ARG A 176 -5.83 11.72 -5.33
CA ARG A 176 -6.61 12.84 -5.86
C ARG A 176 -7.78 13.17 -4.96
N GLN A 177 -8.22 14.42 -5.01
CA GLN A 177 -9.28 14.92 -4.12
C GLN A 177 -10.58 14.12 -4.17
N ARG A 178 -11.00 13.68 -5.36
CA ARG A 178 -12.19 12.83 -5.51
C ARG A 178 -12.04 11.52 -4.73
N THR A 179 -10.97 10.77 -4.99
CA THR A 179 -10.68 9.49 -4.35
C THR A 179 -10.46 9.64 -2.84
N HIS A 180 -9.84 10.75 -2.44
CA HIS A 180 -9.64 11.12 -1.05
C HIS A 180 -10.97 11.32 -0.31
N LYS A 181 -11.93 12.05 -0.92
CA LYS A 181 -13.30 12.21 -0.38
C LYS A 181 -14.05 10.88 -0.31
N GLU A 182 -13.96 10.06 -1.35
CA GLU A 182 -14.60 8.73 -1.36
C GLU A 182 -14.06 7.83 -0.24
N LEU A 183 -12.74 7.81 -0.01
CA LEU A 183 -12.12 7.07 1.08
C LEU A 183 -12.53 7.63 2.45
N ALA A 184 -12.46 8.95 2.64
CA ALA A 184 -12.88 9.60 3.89
C ALA A 184 -14.33 9.28 4.25
N SER A 185 -15.24 9.33 3.27
CA SER A 185 -16.65 8.96 3.47
C SER A 185 -16.81 7.49 3.88
N ARG A 186 -16.10 6.55 3.24
CA ARG A 186 -16.12 5.12 3.62
C ARG A 186 -15.65 4.89 5.05
N ILE A 187 -14.60 5.58 5.49
CA ILE A 187 -14.08 5.48 6.85
C ILE A 187 -15.12 5.99 7.86
N VAL A 188 -15.74 7.14 7.59
CA VAL A 188 -16.80 7.70 8.44
C VAL A 188 -17.96 6.72 8.58
N HIS A 189 -18.44 6.15 7.46
CA HIS A 189 -19.48 5.13 7.50
C HIS A 189 -19.05 3.90 8.31
N SER A 190 -17.82 3.41 8.11
CA SER A 190 -17.28 2.28 8.89
C SER A 190 -17.23 2.57 10.40
N VAL A 191 -16.94 3.80 10.81
CA VAL A 191 -16.91 4.20 12.24
C VAL A 191 -18.31 4.24 12.82
N LEU A 192 -19.26 4.79 12.07
CA LEU A 192 -20.67 4.88 12.45
C LEU A 192 -21.29 3.48 12.58
N ASP A 193 -21.07 2.62 11.59
CA ASP A 193 -21.60 1.25 11.55
C ASP A 193 -21.02 0.38 12.68
N ALA A 194 -19.73 0.55 12.99
CA ALA A 194 -19.08 -0.15 14.10
C ALA A 194 -19.49 0.38 15.49
N GLY A 195 -20.21 1.50 15.58
CA GLY A 195 -20.59 2.13 16.85
C GLY A 195 -19.39 2.52 17.71
N THR A 196 -18.25 2.82 17.07
CA THR A 196 -16.97 3.05 17.78
C THR A 196 -17.05 4.32 18.62
N ARG A 197 -16.90 4.21 19.95
CA ARG A 197 -16.88 5.37 20.85
C ARG A 197 -15.51 6.05 20.83
N ILE A 198 -15.47 7.29 20.36
CA ILE A 198 -14.27 8.13 20.39
C ILE A 198 -14.21 8.82 21.75
N THR A 199 -13.29 8.38 22.61
CA THR A 199 -13.21 8.85 24.02
C THR A 199 -11.98 9.70 24.35
N SER A 200 -11.10 9.98 23.38
CA SER A 200 -9.92 10.83 23.58
C SER A 200 -9.88 12.01 22.61
N THR A 201 -9.32 13.12 23.09
CA THR A 201 -9.13 14.37 22.34
C THR A 201 -8.28 14.17 21.10
N GLU A 202 -7.24 13.34 21.17
CA GLU A 202 -6.34 13.02 20.07
C GLU A 202 -7.10 12.31 18.95
N LYS A 203 -7.95 11.35 19.32
CA LYS A 203 -8.77 10.58 18.37
C LYS A 203 -9.83 11.45 17.68
N VAL A 204 -10.42 12.39 18.42
CA VAL A 204 -11.33 13.40 17.86
C VAL A 204 -10.60 14.30 16.86
N ALA A 205 -9.41 14.80 17.22
CA ALA A 205 -8.60 15.64 16.32
C ALA A 205 -8.20 14.89 15.04
N MET A 206 -7.81 13.62 15.17
CA MET A 206 -7.53 12.77 14.00
C MET A 206 -8.77 12.64 13.10
N MET A 207 -9.94 12.35 13.67
CA MET A 207 -11.18 12.25 12.89
C MET A 207 -11.50 13.55 12.14
N PHE A 208 -11.34 14.71 12.77
CA PHE A 208 -11.54 15.99 12.09
C PHE A 208 -10.59 16.19 10.92
N ARG A 209 -9.32 15.77 11.04
CA ARG A 209 -8.37 15.81 9.93
C ARG A 209 -8.80 14.91 8.77
N PHE A 210 -9.41 13.76 9.06
CA PHE A 210 -9.94 12.85 8.05
C PHE A 210 -11.20 13.37 7.35
N ILE A 211 -12.04 14.12 8.08
CA ILE A 211 -13.30 14.66 7.55
C ILE A 211 -13.10 16.02 6.87
N ALA A 212 -12.05 16.77 7.21
CA ALA A 212 -11.75 18.07 6.60
C ALA A 212 -11.84 18.10 5.06
N PRO A 213 -11.36 17.08 4.31
CA PRO A 213 -11.48 17.03 2.85
C PRO A 213 -12.92 16.88 2.34
N LEU A 214 -13.86 16.39 3.16
CA LEU A 214 -15.28 16.29 2.80
C LEU A 214 -16.00 17.64 2.87
N VAL A 215 -15.52 18.55 3.71
CA VAL A 215 -16.13 19.86 3.96
C VAL A 215 -15.56 20.94 3.04
N HIS A 216 -14.29 20.80 2.64
CA HIS A 216 -13.64 21.72 1.73
C HIS A 216 -13.59 21.15 0.32
N ASP A 217 -14.34 21.76 -0.59
CA ASP A 217 -14.07 21.65 -2.02
C ASP A 217 -12.74 22.36 -2.30
N GLY A 218 -11.72 21.57 -2.63
CA GLY A 218 -10.48 22.12 -3.16
C GLY A 218 -10.74 22.66 -4.56
N PRO A 219 -9.75 23.32 -5.18
CA PRO A 219 -9.93 23.90 -6.50
C PRO A 219 -10.39 22.80 -7.44
N LEU A 220 -11.58 22.98 -8.03
CA LEU A 220 -12.10 22.10 -9.07
C LEU A 220 -11.00 21.94 -10.12
N ASP A 221 -10.60 20.70 -10.41
CA ASP A 221 -9.67 20.36 -11.48
C ASP A 221 -10.06 21.14 -12.74
N GLY A 222 -9.26 22.14 -13.12
CA GLY A 222 -9.40 22.87 -14.39
C GLY A 222 -9.95 24.30 -14.37
N SER A 223 -10.23 24.94 -13.23
CA SER A 223 -10.57 26.38 -13.24
C SER A 223 -9.30 27.25 -13.26
N PRO A 224 -9.13 28.19 -14.20
CA PRO A 224 -8.01 29.13 -14.17
C PRO A 224 -8.09 29.97 -12.89
N PRO A 225 -6.95 30.41 -12.33
CA PRO A 225 -6.94 31.21 -11.12
C PRO A 225 -7.79 32.47 -11.36
N SER A 226 -8.92 32.56 -10.67
CA SER A 226 -9.72 33.77 -10.62
C SER A 226 -8.84 34.88 -10.05
N ALA A 227 -8.54 35.88 -10.88
CA ALA A 227 -7.82 37.07 -10.45
C ALA A 227 -8.55 37.70 -9.26
N PRO A 228 -7.82 38.24 -8.27
CA PRO A 228 -8.45 38.99 -7.19
C PRO A 228 -9.17 40.20 -7.81
N THR A 229 -10.50 40.20 -7.73
CA THR A 229 -11.32 41.38 -7.99
C THR A 229 -11.01 42.43 -6.93
N SER A 230 -10.13 43.37 -7.25
CA SER A 230 -10.02 44.64 -6.53
C SER A 230 -11.22 45.50 -6.89
N SER A 231 -12.28 45.40 -6.09
CA SER A 231 -13.44 46.29 -6.13
C SER A 231 -13.56 46.99 -4.78
N ILE A 232 -12.98 48.18 -4.67
CA ILE A 232 -13.33 49.27 -3.71
C ILE A 232 -12.96 50.55 -4.47
N ASP A 233 -13.89 51.06 -5.28
CA ASP A 233 -14.77 52.21 -5.01
C ASP A 233 -14.15 53.52 -5.53
N ASP A 234 -14.47 53.83 -6.79
CA ASP A 234 -14.78 55.21 -7.18
C ASP A 234 -16.08 55.62 -6.48
N LEU A 235 -16.16 56.89 -6.05
CA LEU A 235 -17.31 57.75 -5.70
C LEU A 235 -16.78 58.75 -4.63
N ASP A 236 -16.78 60.07 -4.75
CA ASP A 236 -17.23 61.03 -5.75
C ASP A 236 -16.60 62.39 -5.37
N ASP A 237 -16.46 63.27 -6.37
CA ASP A 237 -16.27 64.72 -6.23
C ASP A 237 -17.50 65.39 -5.57
N GLU A 238 -17.27 66.27 -4.58
CA GLU A 238 -17.87 67.62 -4.42
C GLU A 238 -17.19 68.42 -3.29
#